data_AF-A0A8S3Y958-F1
#
_entry.id   AF-A0A8S3Y958-F1
#
_cell.length_a   1.000
_cell.length_b   1.000
_cell.length_c   1.000
_cell.angle_alpha   90.00
_cell.angle_beta   90.00
_cell.angle_gamma   90.00
#
_symmetry.space_group_name_H-M   'P 1'
#
loop_
_entity.id
_entity.type
_entity.pdbx_description
1 polymer ?
#
loop_
_entity_poly.entity_id
_entity_poly.type
_entity_poly.pdbx_seq_one_letter_code
_entity_poly.pdbx_strand_id
1 'polypeptide(L)' 'MDTEQLEKAESLLLKRSQDNSFREDIKRLQQGKQLEGSSKLKKLNVVLEEGLLRLKGRIDAIQGVTMYYK' A
#
# COMPACT_ATOMS: atom_id res chain seq x y z
N MET A 1 21.37 2.22 -17.64
CA MET A 1 20.32 2.65 -16.71
C MET A 1 20.85 2.41 -15.32
N ASP A 2 20.83 3.44 -14.47
CA ASP A 2 21.32 3.37 -13.10
C ASP A 2 20.27 2.65 -12.23
N THR A 3 20.71 1.78 -11.32
CA THR A 3 19.81 1.05 -10.41
C THR A 3 19.04 2.00 -9.51
N GLU A 4 19.65 3.10 -9.07
CA GLU A 4 18.98 4.13 -8.27
C GLU A 4 17.82 4.80 -9.04
N GLN A 5 18.01 5.03 -10.34
CA GLN A 5 16.97 5.61 -11.19
C GLN A 5 15.79 4.66 -11.38
N LEU A 6 16.04 3.35 -11.45
CA LEU A 6 15.01 2.33 -11.55
C LEU A 6 14.18 2.23 -10.26
N GLU A 7 14.82 2.17 -9.11
CA GLU A 7 14.14 2.12 -7.80
C GLU A 7 13.29 3.38 -7.57
N LYS A 8 13.81 4.55 -7.94
CA LYS A 8 13.06 5.80 -7.86
C LYS A 8 11.85 5.80 -8.79
N ALA A 9 12.01 5.32 -10.03
CA ALA A 9 10.91 5.21 -10.97
C ALA A 9 9.83 4.25 -10.47
N GLU A 10 10.21 3.09 -9.94
CA GLU A 10 9.29 2.13 -9.32
C GLU A 10 8.51 2.76 -8.17
N SER A 11 9.21 3.43 -7.23
CA SER A 11 8.56 4.11 -6.10
C SER A 11 7.53 5.14 -6.57
N LEU A 12 7.85 5.92 -7.60
CA LEU A 12 6.93 6.92 -8.16
C LEU A 12 5.69 6.26 -8.80
N LEU A 13 5.89 5.19 -9.57
CA LEU A 13 4.80 4.44 -10.19
C LEU A 13 3.87 3.82 -9.15
N LEU A 14 4.43 3.21 -8.11
CA LEU A 14 3.67 2.64 -7.01
C LEU A 14 2.88 3.72 -6.25
N LYS A 15 3.52 4.84 -5.91
CA LYS A 15 2.84 5.98 -5.26
C LYS A 15 1.66 6.48 -6.08
N ARG A 16 1.87 6.64 -7.40
CA ARG A 16 0.81 7.09 -8.30
C ARG A 16 -0.35 6.09 -8.39
N SER A 17 -0.05 4.81 -8.50
CA SER A 17 -1.06 3.74 -8.56
C SER A 17 -1.90 3.68 -7.27
N GLN A 18 -1.24 3.77 -6.12
CA GLN A 18 -1.91 3.75 -4.82
C GLN A 18 -2.73 5.03 -4.59
N ASP A 19 -2.21 6.21 -4.95
CA ASP A 19 -2.99 7.45 -4.89
C ASP A 19 -4.26 7.34 -5.73
N ASN A 20 -4.17 6.84 -6.96
CA ASN A 20 -5.35 6.69 -7.82
C ASN A 20 -6.42 5.75 -7.21
N SER A 21 -6.01 4.75 -6.42
CA SER A 21 -6.91 3.72 -5.90
C SER A 21 -7.39 3.97 -4.47
N PHE A 22 -6.59 4.67 -3.65
CA PHE A 22 -6.76 4.77 -2.20
C PHE A 22 -6.48 6.18 -1.67
N ARG A 23 -6.61 7.23 -2.49
CA ARG A 23 -6.33 8.63 -2.11
C ARG A 23 -6.87 9.03 -0.74
N GLU A 24 -8.16 8.78 -0.50
CA GLU A 24 -8.82 9.19 0.75
C GLU A 24 -8.32 8.41 1.96
N ASP A 25 -8.03 7.11 1.78
CA ASP A 25 -7.44 6.28 2.82
C ASP A 25 -6.02 6.76 3.17
N ILE A 26 -5.20 7.05 2.16
CA ILE A 26 -3.85 7.62 2.32
C ILE A 26 -3.93 8.94 3.09
N LYS A 27 -4.81 9.85 2.66
CA LYS A 27 -5.00 11.15 3.32
C LYS A 27 -5.40 11.00 4.79
N ARG A 28 -6.28 10.06 5.10
CA ARG A 28 -6.68 9.76 6.49
C ARG A 28 -5.50 9.23 7.31
N LEU A 29 -4.76 8.25 6.78
CA LEU A 29 -3.60 7.68 7.45
C LEU A 29 -2.50 8.73 7.69
N GLN A 30 -2.24 9.61 6.72
CA GLN A 30 -1.31 10.75 6.88
C GLN A 30 -1.72 11.71 8.00
N GLN A 31 -3.03 11.86 8.23
CA GLN A 31 -3.58 12.70 9.30
C GLN A 31 -3.70 11.95 10.65
N GLY A 32 -3.21 10.72 10.74
CA GLY A 32 -3.38 9.87 11.93
C GLY A 32 -4.83 9.48 12.20
N LYS A 33 -5.71 9.58 11.19
CA LYS A 33 -7.12 9.23 11.28
C LYS A 33 -7.34 7.76 10.91
N GLN A 34 -8.40 7.19 11.47
CA GLN A 34 -8.86 5.87 11.09
C GLN A 34 -9.43 5.83 9.67
N LEU A 35 -9.26 4.68 9.02
CA LEU A 35 -9.85 4.35 7.72
C LEU A 35 -11.38 4.36 7.80
N GLU A 36 -12.04 4.64 6.68
CA GLU A 36 -13.50 4.58 6.62
C GLU A 36 -14.04 3.15 6.75
N GLY A 37 -15.27 3.02 7.25
CA GLY A 37 -15.98 1.75 7.36
C GLY A 37 -16.09 0.97 6.06
N SER A 38 -16.22 1.68 4.95
CA SER A 38 -16.33 1.18 3.58
C SER A 38 -14.99 0.90 2.91
N SER A 39 -13.87 1.30 3.51
CA SER A 39 -12.56 1.12 2.89
C SER A 39 -12.21 -0.36 2.75
N LYS A 40 -11.69 -0.73 1.57
CA LYS A 40 -11.15 -2.08 1.31
C LYS A 40 -9.93 -2.39 2.18
N LEU A 41 -9.24 -1.35 2.66
CA LEU A 41 -8.07 -1.46 3.53
C LEU A 41 -8.45 -1.67 4.99
N LYS A 42 -9.70 -1.40 5.41
CA LYS A 42 -10.11 -1.50 6.82
C LYS A 42 -9.95 -2.91 7.41
N LYS A 43 -10.12 -3.94 6.59
CA LYS A 43 -9.95 -5.35 6.99
C LYS A 43 -8.50 -5.82 6.94
N LEU A 44 -7.60 -4.98 6.41
CA LEU A 44 -6.19 -5.29 6.25
C LEU A 44 -5.39 -4.50 7.28
N ASN A 45 -4.36 -5.12 7.84
CA ASN A 45 -3.42 -4.38 8.68
C ASN A 45 -2.47 -3.60 7.76
N VAL A 46 -2.81 -2.34 7.46
CA VAL A 46 -2.06 -1.49 6.52
C VAL A 46 -1.35 -0.38 7.28
N VAL A 47 -0.11 -0.09 6.90
CA VAL A 47 0.68 1.05 7.35
C VAL A 47 1.10 1.91 6.17
N LEU A 48 1.29 3.20 6.41
CA LEU A 48 1.89 4.10 5.43
C LEU A 48 3.36 4.30 5.79
N GLU A 49 4.26 3.79 4.96
CA GLU A 49 5.71 3.92 5.11
C GLU A 49 6.28 4.57 3.86
N GLU A 50 7.08 5.63 4.02
CA GLU A 50 7.74 6.34 2.91
C GLU A 50 6.77 6.86 1.82
N GLY A 51 5.49 7.06 2.20
CA GLY A 51 4.42 7.48 1.30
C GLY A 51 3.80 6.33 0.48
N LEU A 52 4.08 5.08 0.84
CA LEU A 52 3.49 3.88 0.25
C LEU A 52 2.67 3.12 1.30
N LEU A 53 1.50 2.65 0.90
CA LEU A 53 0.72 1.69 1.66
C LEU A 53 1.44 0.34 1.63
N ARG A 54 1.75 -0.19 2.81
CA ARG A 54 2.35 -1.50 3.04
C ARG A 54 1.48 -2.32 3.98
N LEU A 55 1.46 -3.64 3.81
CA LEU A 55 0.73 -4.54 4.69
C LEU A 55 1.64 -4.95 5.86
N LYS A 56 1.17 -4.76 7.09
CA LYS A 56 1.85 -5.16 8.32
C LYS A 56 1.32 -6.52 8.77
N GLY A 57 1.88 -7.60 8.26
CA GLY A 57 1.53 -8.96 8.67
C GLY A 57 2.01 -10.04 7.70
N ARG A 58 1.90 -11.31 8.10
CA ARG A 58 1.97 -12.43 7.16
C ARG A 58 0.68 -12.46 6.34
N ILE A 59 0.83 -12.67 5.04
CA ILE A 59 -0.27 -12.73 4.05
C ILE A 59 -1.26 -13.87 4.34
N ASP A 60 -1.01 -14.72 5.34
CA ASP A 60 -1.85 -15.86 5.73
C ASP A 60 -3.29 -15.49 6.14
N ALA A 61 -3.55 -14.22 6.51
CA ALA A 61 -4.89 -13.75 6.87
C ALA A 61 -5.74 -13.32 5.66
N ILE A 62 -5.19 -13.33 4.43
CA ILE A 62 -5.90 -12.89 3.23
C ILE A 62 -6.31 -14.12 2.41
N GLN A 63 -7.60 -14.49 2.47
CA GLN A 63 -8.18 -15.45 1.51
C GLN A 63 -8.07 -14.88 0.09
N GLY A 64 -7.27 -15.53 -0.77
CA GLY A 64 -7.18 -15.22 -2.21
C GLY A 64 -5.80 -14.81 -2.72
N VAL A 65 -4.78 -14.69 -1.86
CA VAL A 65 -3.40 -14.45 -2.32
C VAL A 65 -2.63 -15.78 -2.35
N THR A 66 -2.58 -16.41 -3.52
CA THR A 66 -1.74 -17.60 -3.73
C THR A 66 -0.33 -17.13 -4.07
N MET A 67 0.60 -17.20 -3.11
CA MET A 67 2.00 -16.87 -3.35
C MET A 67 2.70 -18.06 -4.01
N TYR A 68 2.81 -18.04 -5.34
CA TYR A 68 3.81 -18.87 -6.04
C TYR A 68 5.12 -18.08 -6.07
N TYR A 69 6.04 -18.39 -5.14
CA TYR A 69 7.45 -18.04 -5.33
C TYR A 69 8.16 -19.25 -5.94
N LYS A 70 8.85 -19.02 -7.06
CA LYS A 70 9.76 -19.98 -7.70
C LYS A 70 11.18 -19.48 -7.53
#